data_AF-A0A1L9NZP8-F1
#
_entry.id   AF-A0A1L9NZP8-F1
#
_cell.length_a   1.000
_cell.length_b   1.000
_cell.length_c   1.000
_cell.angle_alpha   90.00
_cell.angle_beta   90.00
_cell.angle_gamma   90.00
#
_symmetry.space_group_name_H-M   'P 1'
#
loop_
_entity.id
_entity.type
_entity.pdbx_description
1 polymer ?
#
loop_
_entity_poly.entity_id
_entity_poly.type
_entity_poly.pdbx_seq_one_letter_code
_entity_poly.pdbx_strand_id
1 'polypeptide(L)' 'MFMKKIDESFGLTLGMAERLGIETGRTVSANPEVDAIALRSAVLKCATCKHHDACKSLQATHTQLDAAPDYCRNW' A
#
# COMPACT_ATOMS: atom_id res chain seq x y z
N MET A 1 18.65 2.05 -5.26
CA MET A 1 19.05 1.68 -3.88
C MET A 1 17.88 0.98 -3.20
N PHE A 2 18.09 -0.21 -2.64
CA PHE A 2 17.02 -1.08 -2.12
C PHE A 2 16.15 -0.41 -1.04
N MET A 3 16.77 0.33 -0.12
CA MET A 3 16.04 1.01 0.96
C MET A 3 15.04 2.06 0.46
N LYS A 4 15.41 2.86 -0.55
CA LYS A 4 14.51 3.85 -1.18
C LYS A 4 13.28 3.18 -1.81
N LYS A 5 13.45 2.00 -2.40
CA LYS A 5 12.33 1.25 -2.99
C LYS A 5 11.35 0.75 -1.92
N ILE A 6 11.86 0.32 -0.76
CA ILE A 6 11.02 -0.08 0.38
C ILE A 6 10.21 1.11 0.90
N ASP A 7 10.85 2.26 1.09
CA ASP A 7 10.20 3.48 1.56
C ASP A 7 9.09 3.97 0.60
N GLU A 8 9.37 4.02 -0.70
CA GLU A 8 8.36 4.33 -1.72
C GLU A 8 7.20 3.31 -1.72
N SER A 9 7.51 2.04 -1.49
CA SER A 9 6.49 0.97 -1.41
C SER A 9 5.62 1.11 -0.18
N PHE A 10 6.18 1.59 0.93
CA PHE A 10 5.45 1.88 2.15
C PHE A 10 4.41 2.96 1.92
N GLY A 11 4.83 4.10 1.36
CA GLY A 11 3.92 5.19 1.00
C GLY A 11 2.82 4.74 0.02
N LEU A 12 3.17 4.01 -1.03
CA LEU A 12 2.20 3.51 -2.00
C LEU A 12 1.22 2.49 -1.40
N THR A 13 1.66 1.66 -0.47
CA THR A 13 0.79 0.66 0.18
C THR A 13 -0.25 1.34 1.07
N LEU A 14 0.18 2.29 1.90
CA LEU A 14 -0.75 3.06 2.74
C LEU A 14 -1.69 3.93 1.91
N GLY A 15 -1.18 4.58 0.87
CA GLY A 15 -2.00 5.42 0.00
C GLY A 15 -3.05 4.64 -0.81
N MET A 16 -2.75 3.39 -1.20
CA MET A 16 -3.73 2.50 -1.83
C MET A 16 -4.82 2.09 -0.84
N ALA A 17 -4.42 1.65 0.34
CA ALA A 17 -5.35 1.24 1.39
C ALA A 17 -6.32 2.37 1.78
N GLU A 18 -5.81 3.60 1.93
CA GLU A 18 -6.64 4.78 2.19
C GLU A 18 -7.69 5.00 1.11
N ARG A 19 -7.31 4.91 -0.17
CA ARG A 19 -8.23 5.13 -1.30
C ARG A 19 -9.28 4.04 -1.42
N LEU A 20 -8.98 2.83 -0.96
CA LEU A 20 -9.94 1.72 -0.92
C LEU A 20 -10.79 1.70 0.36
N GLY A 21 -10.60 2.67 1.27
CA GLY A 21 -11.30 2.69 2.55
C GLY A 21 -10.87 1.56 3.50
N ILE A 22 -9.66 1.02 3.33
CA ILE A 22 -9.10 0.02 4.23
C ILE A 22 -8.46 0.73 5.42
N GLU A 23 -8.92 0.40 6.61
CA GLU A 23 -8.38 0.91 7.87
C GLU A 23 -6.95 0.39 8.12
N THR A 24 -5.95 1.07 7.58
CA THR A 24 -4.54 0.83 7.92
C THR A 24 -4.14 1.69 9.10
N GLY A 25 -4.11 1.10 10.30
CA GLY A 25 -3.42 1.65 11.47
C GLY A 25 -4.00 2.93 12.09
N ARG A 26 -5.15 3.45 11.62
CA ARG A 26 -5.84 4.59 12.25
C ARG A 26 -6.74 4.17 13.41
N THR A 27 -7.20 2.91 13.41
CA THR A 27 -7.84 2.27 14.56
C THR A 27 -6.77 1.48 15.30
N VAL A 28 -6.54 1.75 16.59
CA VAL A 28 -5.71 0.88 17.44
C VAL A 28 -6.39 -0.49 17.44
N SER A 29 -5.88 -1.41 16.62
CA SER A 29 -6.47 -2.73 16.53
C SER A 29 -6.20 -3.47 17.84
N ALA A 30 -7.00 -4.49 18.10
CA ALA A 30 -6.80 -5.37 19.24
C ALA A 30 -5.44 -6.11 19.19
N ASN A 31 -4.75 -6.12 18.04
CA ASN A 31 -3.46 -6.78 17.87
C ASN A 31 -2.50 -6.00 16.92
N PRO A 32 -1.78 -4.99 17.44
CA PRO A 32 -0.85 -4.17 16.64
C PRO A 32 0.31 -4.95 15.99
N GLU A 33 0.74 -6.07 16.59
CA GLU A 33 1.83 -6.89 16.05
C GLU A 33 1.42 -7.61 14.77
N VAL A 34 0.20 -8.16 14.74
CA VAL A 34 -0.36 -8.81 13.55
C VAL A 34 -0.49 -7.82 12.40
N ASP A 35 -0.94 -6.60 12.69
CA ASP A 35 -1.07 -5.54 11.68
C ASP A 35 0.30 -5.10 11.13
N ALA A 36 1.31 -5.00 12.01
CA ALA A 36 2.67 -4.66 11.59
C ALA A 36 3.27 -5.74 10.68
N ILE A 37 3.01 -7.03 10.95
CA ILE A 37 3.45 -8.15 10.11
C ILE A 37 2.72 -8.13 8.75
N ALA A 38 1.41 -7.86 8.75
CA ALA A 38 0.62 -7.74 7.53
C ALA A 38 1.11 -6.57 6.66
N LEU A 39 1.32 -5.40 7.26
CA LEU A 39 1.85 -4.21 6.58
C LEU A 39 3.24 -4.47 6.02
N ARG A 40 4.15 -5.03 6.81
CA ARG A 40 5.50 -5.42 6.34
C ARG A 40 5.41 -6.34 5.13
N SER A 41 4.52 -7.33 5.17
CA SER A 41 4.34 -8.29 4.08
C SER A 41 3.81 -7.61 2.81
N ALA A 42 2.82 -6.71 2.94
CA ALA A 42 2.29 -5.92 1.84
C ALA A 42 3.38 -5.04 1.21
N VAL A 43 4.19 -4.35 2.02
CA VAL A 43 5.27 -3.48 1.53
C VAL A 43 6.31 -4.27 0.74
N LEU A 44 6.71 -5.45 1.21
CA LEU A 44 7.65 -6.31 0.48
C LEU A 44 7.09 -6.83 -0.85
N LYS A 45 5.79 -7.15 -0.91
CA LYS A 45 5.09 -7.47 -2.18
C LYS A 45 5.05 -6.25 -3.10
N CYS A 46 4.77 -5.07 -2.58
CA CYS A 46 4.74 -3.83 -3.36
C CYS A 46 6.13 -3.49 -3.91
N ALA A 47 7.20 -3.68 -3.12
CA ALA A 47 8.58 -3.37 -3.52
C ALA A 47 9.07 -4.16 -4.72
N THR A 48 8.51 -5.34 -4.95
CA THR A 48 8.82 -6.19 -6.09
C THR A 48 7.85 -6.00 -7.27
N CYS A 49 6.89 -5.07 -7.18
CA CYS A 49 6.01 -4.68 -8.28
C CYS A 49 6.73 -3.77 -9.29
N LYS A 50 6.45 -3.99 -10.58
CA LYS A 50 7.00 -3.21 -11.70
C LYS A 50 6.20 -1.95 -12.06
N HIS A 51 5.00 -1.79 -11.49
CA HIS A 51 4.03 -0.74 -11.86
C HIS A 51 3.95 0.40 -10.83
N HIS A 52 5.07 0.75 -10.19
CA HIS A 52 5.10 1.82 -9.18
C HIS A 52 4.68 3.17 -9.73
N ASP A 53 5.16 3.53 -10.93
CA ASP A 53 4.85 4.84 -11.50
C ASP A 53 3.38 4.93 -11.91
N ALA A 54 2.82 3.86 -12.47
CA ALA A 54 1.38 3.77 -12.73
C ALA A 54 0.55 3.90 -11.43
N CYS A 55 1.00 3.25 -10.34
CA CYS A 55 0.37 3.38 -9.03
C CYS A 55 0.45 4.81 -8.48
N LYS A 56 1.60 5.47 -8.58
CA LYS A 56 1.77 6.88 -8.20
C LYS A 56 0.80 7.77 -8.98
N SER A 57 0.71 7.61 -10.30
CA SER A 57 -0.19 8.40 -11.14
C SER A 57 -1.66 8.15 -10.82
N LEU A 58 -2.06 6.88 -10.60
CA LEU A 58 -3.43 6.54 -10.19
C LEU A 58 -3.78 7.21 -8.86
N GLN A 59 -2.93 7.05 -7.85
CA GLN A 59 -3.16 7.63 -6.53
C GLN A 59 -3.13 9.17 -6.55
N ALA A 60 -2.32 9.80 -7.40
CA ALA A 60 -2.28 11.25 -7.54
C ALA A 60 -3.57 11.84 -8.16
N THR A 61 -4.31 11.04 -8.92
CA THR A 61 -5.50 11.47 -9.68
C THR A 61 -6.82 11.02 -9.06
N HIS A 62 -6.79 10.10 -8.10
CA HIS A 62 -7.98 9.55 -7.45
C HIS A 62 -7.87 9.68 -5.93
N THR A 63 -8.90 10.22 -5.31
CA THR A 63 -9.03 10.30 -3.84
C THR A 63 -9.70 9.07 -3.24
N GLN A 64 -10.45 8.30 -4.05
CA GLN A 64 -11.11 7.05 -3.68
C GLN A 64 -11.07 6.09 -4.86
N LEU A 65 -11.04 4.79 -4.58
CA LEU A 65 -11.08 3.70 -5.54
C LEU A 65 -12.11 2.66 -5.06
N ASP A 66 -12.88 2.10 -5.98
CA ASP A 66 -13.82 1.01 -5.66
C ASP A 66 -13.12 -0.36 -5.60
N ALA A 67 -12.00 -0.49 -6.30
CA ALA A 67 -11.18 -1.71 -6.33
C ALA A 67 -9.71 -1.37 -6.61
N ALA A 68 -8.82 -2.24 -6.14
CA ALA A 68 -7.41 -2.18 -6.50
C ALA A 68 -7.24 -2.43 -8.01
N PRO A 69 -6.31 -1.74 -8.69
CA PRO A 69 -6.08 -1.99 -10.11
C PRO A 69 -5.51 -3.39 -10.34
N ASP A 70 -5.74 -3.98 -11.52
CA ASP A 70 -5.36 -5.36 -11.85
C ASP A 70 -3.86 -5.67 -11.65
N TYR A 71 -2.99 -4.67 -11.75
CA TYR A 71 -1.56 -4.83 -11.52
C TYR A 71 -1.16 -4.84 -10.03
N CYS A 72 -2.07 -4.44 -9.13
CA CYS A 72 -1.78 -4.32 -7.71
C CYS A 72 -1.64 -5.71 -7.09
N ARG A 73 -0.58 -5.89 -6.31
CA ARG A 73 -0.34 -7.15 -5.58
C ARG A 73 -0.75 -7.09 -4.11
N ASN A 74 -1.24 -5.93 -3.72
CA ASN A 74 -1.91 -5.63 -2.47
C ASN A 74 -3.27 -5.05 -2.85
N TRP A 75 -4.27 -5.30 -2.03
CA TRP A 75 -5.62 -4.81 -2.20
C TRP A 75 -5.59 -3.34 -1.76
#